data_AF-A0A1B7HZH0-F1
#
_entry.id   AF-A0A1B7HZH0-F1
#
_cell.length_a   1.000
_cell.length_b   1.000
_cell.length_c   1.000
_cell.angle_alpha   90.00
_cell.angle_beta   90.00
_cell.angle_gamma   90.00
#
_symmetry.space_group_name_H-M   'P 1'
#
loop_
_entity.id
_entity.type
_entity.pdbx_description
1 polymer ?
#
loop_
_entity_poly.entity_id
_entity_poly.type
_entity_poly.pdbx_seq_one_letter_code
_entity_poly.pdbx_strand_id
1 'polypeptide(L)'
;MSAAKVNPVEQHFNDYERIQSVIGRQQMILPVSPENSSRDRLMRVKAGIHHLLTEVVPGIENPKDRQEVYVWLDGIYSILRIEEFYARSEVRT
;
A
#
# COMPACT_ATOMS: atom_id res chain seq x y z
N MET A 1 -15.07 7.18 32.55
CA MET A 1 -13.75 6.58 32.22
C MET A 1 -13.00 7.60 31.38
N SER A 2 -11.90 8.14 31.89
CA SER A 2 -11.09 9.13 31.18
C SER A 2 -10.35 8.44 30.04
N ALA A 3 -10.54 8.88 28.80
CA ALA A 3 -9.71 8.43 27.69
C ALA A 3 -8.26 8.83 28.01
N ALA A 4 -7.41 7.84 28.28
CA ALA A 4 -5.98 8.08 28.45
C ALA A 4 -5.49 8.87 27.22
N LYS A 5 -4.88 10.04 27.44
CA LYS A 5 -4.30 10.82 26.36
C LYS A 5 -3.23 9.94 25.70
N VAL A 6 -3.50 9.50 24.47
CA VAL A 6 -2.56 8.72 23.68
C VAL A 6 -1.30 9.56 23.49
N ASN A 7 -0.14 8.99 23.84
CA ASN A 7 1.16 9.62 23.64
C ASN A 7 1.42 9.76 22.12
N PRO A 8 1.55 10.97 21.56
CA PRO A 8 1.70 11.17 20.13
C PRO A 8 2.93 10.47 19.52
N VAL A 9 4.00 10.31 20.31
CA VAL A 9 5.23 9.63 19.88
C VAL A 9 4.99 8.13 19.74
N GLU A 10 4.36 7.51 20.74
CA GLU A 10 4.01 6.08 20.69
C GLU A 10 3.03 5.78 19.56
N GLN A 11 2.03 6.64 19.35
CA GLN A 11 1.09 6.50 18.25
C GLN A 11 1.82 6.52 16.89
N HIS A 12 2.78 7.42 16.72
CA HIS A 12 3.57 7.50 15.50
C HIS A 12 4.37 6.22 15.24
N PHE A 13 5.02 5.66 16.26
CA PHE A 13 5.74 4.38 16.13
C PHE A 13 4.80 3.23 15.77
N ASN A 14 3.65 3.14 16.43
CA ASN A 14 2.67 2.09 16.15
C ASN A 14 2.12 2.19 14.72
N ASP A 15 1.84 3.41 14.25
CA ASP A 15 1.40 3.63 12.86
C ASP A 15 2.50 3.29 11.85
N TYR A 16 3.74 3.65 12.15
CA TYR A 16 4.89 3.28 11.32
C TYR A 16 5.05 1.76 11.22
N GLU A 17 5.03 1.03 12.34
CA GLU A 17 5.13 -0.42 12.36
C GLU A 17 4.00 -1.09 11.58
N ARG A 18 2.76 -0.61 11.77
CA ARG A 18 1.60 -1.10 11.03
C ARG A 18 1.78 -0.91 9.53
N ILE A 19 2.24 0.25 9.08
CA ILE A 19 2.52 0.51 7.66
C ILE A 19 3.66 -0.38 7.15
N GLN A 20 4.77 -0.49 7.90
CA GLN A 20 5.91 -1.32 7.50
C GLN A 20 5.56 -2.81 7.44
N SER A 21 4.60 -3.29 8.24
CA SER A 21 4.14 -4.68 8.16
C SER A 21 3.49 -5.02 6.81
N VAL A 22 2.95 -4.02 6.11
CA VAL A 22 2.28 -4.19 4.81
C VAL A 22 3.22 -3.85 3.64
N ILE A 23 3.91 -2.70 3.72
CA ILE A 23 4.69 -2.15 2.60
C ILE A 23 6.19 -2.03 2.90
N GLY A 24 6.64 -2.57 4.03
CA GLY A 24 8.05 -2.58 4.40
C GLY A 24 8.84 -3.59 3.57
N ARG A 25 10.17 -3.43 3.61
CA ARG A 25 11.10 -4.36 2.98
C ARG A 25 12.28 -4.59 3.91
N GLN A 26 12.45 -5.85 4.31
CA GLN A 26 13.53 -6.28 5.20
C GLN A 26 14.80 -6.70 4.44
N GLN A 27 14.67 -7.09 3.17
CA GLN A 27 15.77 -7.63 2.36
C GLN A 27 16.15 -6.70 1.22
N MET A 28 17.45 -6.69 0.88
CA MET A 28 17.96 -5.94 -0.27
C MET A 28 17.46 -6.54 -1.59
N ILE A 29 17.27 -5.68 -2.59
CA ILE A 29 16.82 -6.07 -3.92
C ILE A 29 18.01 -6.54 -4.73
N LEU A 30 18.00 -7.78 -5.19
CA LEU A 30 19.07 -8.36 -5.99
C LEU A 30 18.55 -8.87 -7.34
N PRO A 31 19.24 -8.57 -8.46
CA PRO A 31 20.40 -7.69 -8.55
C PRO A 31 20.04 -6.22 -8.28
N VAL A 32 20.98 -5.46 -7.71
CA VAL A 32 20.79 -4.04 -7.43
C VAL A 32 20.76 -3.28 -8.75
N SER A 33 19.57 -2.87 -9.18
CA SER A 33 19.39 -2.00 -10.34
C SER A 33 18.28 -0.97 -10.09
N PRO A 34 18.29 0.17 -10.79
CA PRO A 34 17.20 1.14 -10.74
C PRO A 34 15.84 0.53 -11.09
N GLU A 35 15.79 -0.36 -12.08
CA GLU A 35 14.58 -1.02 -12.60
C GLU A 35 14.01 -1.96 -11.55
N ASN A 36 14.85 -2.82 -10.94
CA ASN A 36 14.43 -3.72 -9.88
C ASN A 36 13.96 -2.96 -8.64
N SER A 37 14.58 -1.83 -8.35
CA SER A 37 14.15 -0.94 -7.26
C SER A 37 12.81 -0.28 -7.55
N SER A 38 12.59 0.13 -8.79
CA SER A 38 11.30 0.68 -9.23
C SER A 38 10.20 -0.37 -9.16
N ARG A 39 10.45 -1.57 -9.67
CA ARG A 39 9.53 -2.71 -9.64
C ARG A 39 9.15 -3.10 -8.23
N ASP A 40 10.11 -3.15 -7.31
CA ASP A 40 9.83 -3.38 -5.90
C ASP A 40 8.88 -2.33 -5.32
N ARG A 41 9.20 -1.04 -5.49
CA ARG A 41 8.36 0.04 -4.98
C ARG A 41 6.93 -0.11 -5.51
N LEU A 42 6.77 -0.44 -6.79
CA LEU A 42 5.47 -0.69 -7.41
C LEU A 42 4.73 -1.86 -6.74
N MET A 43 5.42 -2.98 -6.49
CA MET A 43 4.83 -4.15 -5.83
C MET A 43 4.40 -3.85 -4.39
N ARG A 44 5.16 -3.02 -3.66
CA ARG A 44 4.81 -2.61 -2.30
C ARG A 44 3.63 -1.64 -2.28
N VAL A 45 3.56 -0.71 -3.23
CA VAL A 45 2.36 0.14 -3.42
C VAL A 45 1.14 -0.72 -3.73
N LYS A 46 1.27 -1.70 -4.62
CA LYS A 46 0.19 -2.66 -4.94
C LYS A 46 -0.30 -3.41 -3.69
N ALA A 47 0.63 -3.88 -2.84
CA ALA A 47 0.28 -4.53 -1.58
C ALA A 47 -0.44 -3.58 -0.61
N GLY A 48 0.02 -2.34 -0.50
CA GLY A 48 -0.63 -1.31 0.30
C GLY A 48 -2.06 -1.02 -0.16
N ILE A 49 -2.28 -0.85 -1.46
CA ILE A 49 -3.62 -0.60 -2.01
C ILE A 49 -4.54 -1.82 -1.82
N HIS A 50 -4.01 -3.02 -2.02
CA HIS A 50 -4.77 -4.23 -1.72
C HIS A 50 -5.23 -4.26 -0.25
N HIS A 51 -4.33 -3.98 0.69
CA HIS A 51 -4.67 -3.88 2.12
C HIS A 51 -5.72 -2.79 2.40
N LEU A 52 -5.61 -1.62 1.76
CA LEU A 52 -6.62 -0.57 1.90
C LEU A 52 -8.00 -1.05 1.45
N LEU A 53 -8.08 -1.70 0.28
CA LEU A 53 -9.33 -2.20 -0.29
C LEU A 53 -9.97 -3.31 0.55
N THR A 54 -9.17 -4.20 1.17
CA THR A 54 -9.71 -5.36 1.90
C THR A 54 -9.88 -5.16 3.40
N GLU A 55 -9.02 -4.35 4.03
CA GLU A 55 -9.01 -4.21 5.50
C GLU A 55 -9.48 -2.83 5.98
N VAL A 56 -9.16 -1.75 5.25
CA VAL A 56 -9.41 -0.38 5.72
C VAL A 56 -10.74 0.16 5.23
N VAL A 57 -10.99 0.08 3.92
CA VAL A 57 -12.22 0.61 3.30
C VAL A 57 -13.48 -0.01 3.91
N PRO A 58 -13.58 -1.32 4.17
CA PRO A 58 -14.77 -1.90 4.81
C PRO A 58 -15.07 -1.33 6.20
N GLY A 59 -14.04 -0.85 6.92
CA GLY A 59 -14.17 -0.24 8.25
C GLY A 59 -14.63 1.22 8.24
N ILE A 60 -14.73 1.86 7.06
CA ILE A 60 -15.21 3.25 6.97
C ILE A 60 -16.73 3.27 7.22
N GLU A 61 -17.14 3.93 8.29
CA GLU A 61 -18.55 3.95 8.73
C GLU A 61 -19.46 4.69 7.74
N ASN A 62 -19.05 5.88 7.29
CA ASN A 62 -19.81 6.68 6.34
C ASN A 62 -19.83 6.00 4.96
N PRO A 63 -21.02 5.58 4.45
CA PRO A 63 -21.10 4.88 3.17
C PRO A 63 -20.66 5.72 1.97
N LYS A 64 -20.84 7.05 2.00
CA LYS A 64 -20.42 7.94 0.91
C LYS A 64 -18.90 8.04 0.85
N ASP A 65 -18.27 8.28 2.00
CA ASP A 65 -16.81 8.36 2.08
C ASP A 65 -16.17 7.01 1.73
N ARG A 66 -16.77 5.91 2.20
CA ARG A 66 -16.34 4.55 1.85
C ARG A 66 -16.38 4.30 0.35
N GLN A 67 -17.50 4.65 -0.30
CA GLN A 67 -17.65 4.46 -1.74
C GLN A 67 -16.66 5.32 -2.53
N GLU A 68 -16.49 6.57 -2.14
CA GLU A 68 -15.54 7.49 -2.79
C GLU A 68 -14.11 6.95 -2.69
N VAL A 69 -13.66 6.58 -1.48
CA VAL A 69 -12.32 6.02 -1.29
C VAL A 69 -12.15 4.71 -2.08
N TYR A 70 -13.16 3.85 -2.10
CA TYR A 70 -13.13 2.61 -2.87
C TYR A 70 -12.89 2.86 -4.37
N VAL A 71 -13.68 3.75 -5.01
CA VAL A 71 -13.57 3.96 -6.46
C VAL A 71 -12.24 4.58 -6.87
N TRP A 72 -11.69 5.47 -6.03
CA TRP A 72 -10.35 6.04 -6.26
C TRP A 72 -9.26 4.96 -6.15
N LEU A 73 -9.31 4.14 -5.10
CA LEU A 73 -8.32 3.07 -4.91
C LEU A 73 -8.40 2.00 -6.00
N ASP A 74 -9.61 1.63 -6.42
CA ASP A 74 -9.82 0.67 -7.51
C ASP A 74 -9.28 1.18 -8.86
N GLY A 75 -9.50 2.47 -9.15
CA GLY A 75 -8.93 3.13 -10.32
C GLY A 75 -7.40 3.14 -10.31
N ILE A 76 -6.77 3.50 -9.19
CA ILE A 76 -5.31 3.49 -9.04
C ILE A 76 -4.76 2.06 -9.13
N TYR A 77 -5.42 1.10 -8.47
CA TYR A 77 -5.02 -0.32 -8.52
C TYR A 77 -5.04 -0.85 -9.96
N SER A 78 -6.06 -0.48 -10.73
CA SER A 78 -6.20 -0.84 -12.14
C SER A 78 -5.04 -0.32 -12.99
N ILE A 79 -4.63 0.94 -12.80
CA ILE A 79 -3.45 1.52 -13.47
C ILE A 79 -2.19 0.71 -13.12
N LEU A 80 -1.95 0.45 -11.84
CA LEU A 80 -0.77 -0.32 -11.40
C LEU A 80 -0.73 -1.74 -11.99
N ARG A 81 -1.90 -2.37 -12.16
CA ARG A 81 -2.00 -3.71 -12.78
C ARG A 81 -1.60 -3.70 -14.25
N ILE A 82 -1.93 -2.63 -14.96
CA ILE A 82 -1.54 -2.42 -16.36
C ILE A 82 -0.03 -2.21 -16.46
N GLU A 83 0.54 -1.32 -15.63
CA GLU A 83 1.98 -1.08 -15.58
C GLU A 83 2.77 -2.35 -15.23
N GLU A 84 2.29 -3.14 -14.27
CA GLU A 84 2.89 -4.43 -13.93
C GLU A 84 2.84 -5.41 -15.10
N PHE A 85 1.75 -5.42 -15.87
CA PHE A 85 1.61 -6.28 -17.04
C PHE A 85 2.60 -5.89 -18.15
N TYR A 86 2.75 -4.59 -18.45
CA TYR A 86 3.74 -4.14 -19.44
C TYR A 86 5.17 -4.45 -19.00
N ALA A 87 5.53 -4.17 -17.74
CA ALA A 87 6.84 -4.50 -17.19
C ALA A 87 7.16 -6.01 -17.15
N ARG A 88 6.15 -6.89 -17.21
CA ARG A 88 6.35 -8.35 -17.36
C ARG A 88 6.49 -8.77 -18.82
N SER A 89 5.90 -8.00 -19.75
CA SER A 89 5.85 -8.31 -21.17
C SER A 89 7.11 -7.85 -21.90
N GLU A 90 7.69 -6.71 -21.53
CA GLU A 90 8.96 -6.20 -22.07
C GLU A 90 10.16 -7.11 -21.77
N VAL A 91 10.13 -7.83 -20.65
CA VAL A 91 11.19 -8.79 -20.26
C VAL A 91 11.21 -10.04 -21.17
N ARG A 92 10.17 -10.24 -22.01
CA ARG A 92 10.03 -11.43 -22.87
C ARG A 92 10.36 -11.19 -24.34
N THR A 93 10.71 -9.98 -24.73
CA THR A 93 11.14 -9.58 -26.08
C THR A 93 12.59 -9.17 -26.08
#